data_AF-A0A6P7J278-F1
#
_entry.id   AF-A0A6P7J278-F1
#
_cell.length_a   1.000
_cell.length_b   1.000
_cell.length_c   1.000
_cell.angle_alpha   90.00
_cell.angle_beta   90.00
_cell.angle_gamma   90.00
#
_symmetry.space_group_name_H-M   'P 1'
#
loop_
_entity.id
_entity.type
_entity.pdbx_description
1 polymer ?
#
loop_
_entity_poly.entity_id
_entity_poly.type
_entity_poly.pdbx_seq_one_letter_code
_entity_poly.pdbx_strand_id
1 'polypeptide(L)'
;MDIIKISIKTIYNLIDTMKNNDEQFPHILHRLKALEKLALYVKLEKPRQSKEVKEALAKLSEVLSSAVSLVTKFTEAHKLNHMVKSSNYKLEFENLNKSLTDAFVILSGALHVDQDRRLDEQEDKLAEQKNELAEEENRLAKQENELAEQKNELAEQKNELAKQENELAEQENELAEQKNELAEQKNELAKQENELAEQKNELAEQKNELAKQENELAEQKNELAKQENELAEQKNELAEQKNELAEQKNELAEQENRLAEQKNELSKLENRLAEQEDKLAEQDDILQRVGSKLAYESRGYDCILL
;
A
#
# COMPACT_ATOMS: atom_id res chain seq x y z
N MET A 1 69.24 -62.66 15.06
CA MET A 1 68.09 -63.60 15.15
C MET A 1 68.40 -64.95 14.53
N ASP A 2 68.88 -65.01 13.29
CA ASP A 2 69.23 -66.30 12.69
C ASP A 2 70.44 -66.95 13.39
N ILE A 3 71.39 -66.15 13.88
CA ILE A 3 72.51 -66.62 14.73
C ILE A 3 72.00 -67.31 16.01
N ILE A 4 71.05 -66.69 16.74
CA ILE A 4 70.46 -67.25 17.97
C ILE A 4 69.80 -68.60 17.69
N LYS A 5 68.99 -68.69 16.62
CA LYS A 5 68.32 -69.93 16.21
C LYS A 5 69.31 -71.02 15.79
N ILE A 6 70.35 -70.65 15.05
CA ILE A 6 71.43 -71.57 14.63
C ILE A 6 72.17 -72.10 15.86
N SER A 7 72.59 -71.22 16.78
CA SER A 7 73.32 -71.62 18.00
C SER A 7 72.49 -72.56 18.88
N ILE A 8 71.20 -72.27 19.09
CA ILE A 8 70.30 -73.13 19.87
C ILE A 8 70.15 -74.51 19.20
N LYS A 9 69.93 -74.57 17.88
CA LYS A 9 69.82 -75.83 17.14
C LYS A 9 71.12 -76.65 17.18
N THR A 10 72.27 -75.99 17.09
CA THR A 10 73.58 -76.64 17.21
C THR A 10 73.76 -77.26 18.60
N ILE A 11 73.40 -76.53 19.67
CA ILE A 11 73.47 -77.06 21.04
C ILE A 11 72.53 -78.27 21.22
N TYR A 12 71.29 -78.19 20.71
CA TYR A 12 70.34 -79.32 20.75
C TYR A 12 70.92 -80.58 20.09
N ASN A 13 71.46 -80.43 18.87
CA ASN A 13 72.03 -81.56 18.13
C ASN A 13 73.24 -82.16 18.86
N LEU A 14 74.13 -81.33 19.41
CA LEU A 14 75.30 -81.80 20.14
C LEU A 14 74.91 -82.58 21.39
N ILE A 15 73.93 -82.09 22.16
CA ILE A 15 73.45 -82.77 23.35
C ILE A 15 72.73 -84.10 23.00
N ASP A 16 71.95 -84.12 21.92
CA ASP A 16 71.25 -85.34 21.45
C ASP A 16 72.23 -86.45 21.01
N THR A 17 73.35 -86.09 20.37
CA THR A 17 74.39 -87.07 20.00
C THR A 17 75.04 -87.78 21.20
N MET A 18 74.92 -87.21 22.40
CA MET A 18 75.49 -87.80 23.61
C MET A 18 74.57 -88.83 24.27
N LYS A 19 73.27 -88.93 23.92
CA LYS A 19 72.28 -89.90 24.48
C LYS A 19 72.44 -90.18 25.99
N ASN A 20 72.78 -89.17 26.79
CA ASN A 20 73.27 -89.37 28.16
C ASN A 20 72.32 -88.79 29.21
N ASN A 21 72.05 -89.60 30.24
CA ASN A 21 71.33 -89.30 31.48
C ASN A 21 72.13 -88.37 32.42
N ASP A 22 72.57 -87.22 31.92
CA ASP A 22 73.27 -86.23 32.75
C ASP A 22 72.26 -85.25 33.36
N GLU A 23 72.33 -85.04 34.67
CA GLU A 23 71.36 -84.23 35.42
C GLU A 23 71.36 -82.74 34.99
N GLN A 24 72.44 -82.25 34.38
CA GLN A 24 72.60 -80.83 34.03
C GLN A 24 71.99 -80.44 32.66
N PHE A 25 71.88 -81.38 31.71
CA PHE A 25 71.38 -81.07 30.36
C PHE A 25 69.88 -80.78 30.27
N PRO A 26 68.98 -81.46 31.01
CA PRO A 26 67.55 -81.15 30.98
C PRO A 26 67.25 -79.69 31.34
N HIS A 27 67.98 -79.13 32.32
CA HIS A 27 67.83 -77.73 32.74
C HIS A 27 68.32 -76.74 31.68
N ILE A 28 69.47 -77.01 31.05
CA ILE A 28 70.01 -76.20 29.93
C ILE A 28 69.04 -76.23 28.75
N LEU A 29 68.56 -77.40 28.36
CA LEU A 29 67.62 -77.58 27.24
C LEU A 29 66.30 -76.85 27.51
N HIS A 30 65.75 -76.96 28.72
CA HIS A 30 64.53 -76.24 29.08
C HIS A 30 64.71 -74.71 28.99
N ARG A 31 65.85 -74.18 29.45
CA ARG A 31 66.15 -72.73 29.37
C ARG A 31 66.39 -72.26 27.94
N LEU A 32 67.07 -73.06 27.12
CA LEU A 32 67.26 -72.78 25.69
C LEU A 32 65.92 -72.77 24.95
N LYS A 33 64.99 -73.68 25.28
CA LYS A 33 63.62 -73.68 24.72
C LYS A 33 62.84 -72.42 25.09
N ALA A 34 62.98 -71.96 26.34
CA ALA A 34 62.33 -70.73 26.79
C ALA A 34 62.90 -69.48 26.08
N LEU A 35 64.22 -69.41 25.93
CA LEU A 35 64.91 -68.37 25.18
C LEU A 35 64.58 -68.39 23.69
N GLU A 36 64.45 -69.58 23.09
CA GLU A 36 64.03 -69.74 21.70
C GLU A 36 62.62 -69.17 21.47
N LYS A 37 61.68 -69.47 22.37
CA LYS A 37 60.32 -68.92 22.30
C LYS A 37 60.30 -67.39 22.37
N LEU A 38 61.04 -66.80 23.33
CA LEU A 38 61.14 -65.35 23.45
C LEU A 38 61.78 -64.72 22.20
N ALA A 39 62.85 -65.32 21.69
CA ALA A 39 63.48 -64.86 20.46
C ALA A 39 62.48 -64.93 19.29
N LEU A 40 61.75 -66.03 19.12
CA LEU A 40 60.74 -66.14 18.05
C LEU A 40 59.64 -65.08 18.16
N TYR A 41 59.15 -64.79 19.36
CA TYR A 41 58.20 -63.70 19.61
C TYR A 41 58.75 -62.36 19.08
N VAL A 42 60.00 -62.05 19.42
CA VAL A 42 60.70 -60.84 18.96
C VAL A 42 60.88 -60.78 17.43
N LYS A 43 60.87 -61.92 16.72
CA LYS A 43 60.97 -61.98 15.25
C LYS A 43 59.63 -61.67 14.57
N LEU A 44 58.54 -62.15 15.17
CA LEU A 44 57.19 -62.03 14.61
C LEU A 44 56.63 -60.61 14.77
N GLU A 45 57.01 -59.88 15.82
CA GLU A 45 56.44 -58.57 16.19
C GLU A 45 57.06 -57.33 15.50
N LYS A 46 57.93 -57.43 14.48
CA LYS A 46 58.59 -56.22 13.93
C LYS A 46 57.62 -55.25 13.22
N PRO A 47 57.75 -53.90 13.41
CA PRO A 47 59.05 -53.19 13.41
C PRO A 47 59.18 -52.01 14.40
N ARG A 48 59.94 -52.19 15.48
CA ARG A 48 60.81 -51.19 16.15
C ARG A 48 61.22 -51.81 17.48
N GLN A 49 62.27 -52.62 17.44
CA GLN A 49 62.87 -53.10 18.69
C GLN A 49 63.52 -51.89 19.38
N SER A 50 63.16 -51.62 20.63
CA SER A 50 63.88 -50.69 21.49
C SER A 50 65.37 -51.02 21.54
N LYS A 51 66.14 -50.02 21.97
CA LYS A 51 67.59 -50.16 22.13
C LYS A 51 67.90 -51.27 23.13
N GLU A 52 67.11 -51.36 24.20
CA GLU A 52 67.19 -52.31 25.29
C GLU A 52 66.94 -53.75 24.81
N VAL A 53 65.93 -53.98 23.97
CA VAL A 53 65.67 -55.30 23.37
C VAL A 53 66.81 -55.70 22.42
N LYS A 54 67.35 -54.76 21.63
CA LYS A 54 68.50 -55.04 20.74
C LYS A 54 69.76 -55.42 21.53
N GLU A 55 70.04 -54.70 22.62
CA GLU A 55 71.16 -55.00 23.52
C GLU A 55 70.98 -56.34 24.24
N ALA A 56 69.76 -56.67 24.68
CA ALA A 56 69.44 -57.96 25.30
C ALA A 56 69.63 -59.13 24.31
N LEU A 57 69.19 -58.97 23.05
CA LEU A 57 69.42 -59.98 22.02
C LEU A 57 70.91 -60.16 21.68
N ALA A 58 71.70 -59.09 21.69
CA ALA A 58 73.14 -59.15 21.47
C ALA A 58 73.83 -59.95 22.59
N LYS A 59 73.51 -59.64 23.86
CA LYS A 59 74.00 -60.39 25.03
C LYS A 59 73.61 -61.88 24.97
N LEU A 60 72.37 -62.18 24.59
CA LEU A 60 71.93 -63.56 24.38
C LEU A 60 72.74 -64.28 23.29
N SER A 61 73.03 -63.60 22.18
CA SER A 61 73.85 -64.16 21.09
C SER A 61 75.27 -64.50 21.57
N GLU A 62 75.86 -63.67 22.43
CA GLU A 62 77.17 -63.91 23.03
C GLU A 62 77.14 -65.12 23.97
N VAL A 63 76.17 -65.18 24.89
CA VAL A 63 75.98 -66.32 25.81
C VAL A 63 75.77 -67.62 25.05
N LEU A 64 74.98 -67.62 23.97
CA LEU A 64 74.75 -68.80 23.13
C LEU A 64 76.00 -69.22 22.34
N SER A 65 76.85 -68.27 21.92
CA SER A 65 78.12 -68.59 21.26
C SER A 65 79.08 -69.25 22.24
N SER A 66 79.15 -68.75 23.47
CA SER A 66 79.90 -69.37 24.57
C SER A 66 79.35 -70.76 24.91
N ALA A 67 78.03 -70.94 24.90
CA ALA A 67 77.38 -72.23 25.12
C ALA A 67 77.75 -73.26 24.05
N VAL A 68 77.69 -72.88 22.76
CA VAL A 68 78.11 -73.74 21.64
C VAL A 68 79.57 -74.17 21.80
N SER A 69 80.46 -73.25 22.17
CA SER A 69 81.87 -73.55 22.39
C SER A 69 82.08 -74.55 23.53
N LEU A 70 81.43 -74.34 24.68
CA LEU A 70 81.54 -75.22 25.85
C LEU A 70 80.98 -76.62 25.56
N VAL A 71 79.80 -76.71 24.94
CA VAL A 71 79.15 -77.98 24.61
C VAL A 71 79.95 -78.75 23.55
N THR A 72 80.54 -78.06 22.56
CA THR A 72 81.42 -78.69 21.57
C THR A 72 82.67 -79.29 22.23
N LYS A 73 83.37 -78.49 23.07
CA LYS A 73 84.56 -78.96 23.81
C LYS A 73 84.25 -80.18 24.67
N PHE A 74 83.11 -80.15 25.36
CA PHE A 74 82.65 -81.28 26.17
C PHE A 74 82.36 -82.51 25.30
N THR A 75 81.67 -82.35 24.16
CA THR A 75 81.32 -83.44 23.24
C THR A 75 82.55 -84.11 22.65
N GLU A 76 83.56 -83.32 22.25
CA GLU A 76 84.84 -83.82 21.73
C GLU A 76 85.63 -84.58 22.80
N ALA A 77 85.73 -84.02 24.01
CA ALA A 77 86.39 -84.68 25.14
C ALA A 77 85.69 -85.99 25.53
N HIS A 78 84.35 -86.02 25.51
CA HIS A 78 83.56 -87.21 25.79
C HIS A 78 83.78 -88.30 24.71
N LYS A 79 83.82 -87.93 23.43
CA LYS A 79 84.09 -88.86 22.31
C LYS A 79 85.50 -89.47 22.37
N LEU A 80 86.50 -88.68 22.76
CA LEU A 80 87.90 -89.12 22.80
C LEU A 80 88.21 -90.04 23.98
N ASN A 81 87.58 -89.81 25.15
CA ASN A 81 87.96 -90.51 26.38
C ASN A 81 86.92 -91.51 26.90
N HIS A 82 85.72 -91.61 26.30
CA HIS A 82 84.59 -92.50 26.67
C HIS A 82 84.13 -92.48 28.16
N MET A 83 84.79 -91.70 29.03
CA MET A 83 84.62 -91.66 30.49
C MET A 83 84.61 -90.24 31.08
N VAL A 84 84.65 -89.18 30.25
CA VAL A 84 84.54 -87.79 30.76
C VAL A 84 83.13 -87.57 31.29
N LYS A 85 82.98 -87.58 32.62
CA LYS A 85 81.73 -87.23 33.29
C LYS A 85 81.53 -85.71 33.30
N SER A 86 80.28 -85.25 33.24
CA SER A 86 79.95 -83.82 33.41
C SER A 86 80.51 -83.21 34.69
N SER A 87 80.80 -84.02 35.71
CA SER A 87 81.42 -83.58 36.96
C SER A 87 82.72 -82.79 36.75
N ASN A 88 83.47 -83.07 35.67
CA ASN A 88 84.72 -82.36 35.35
C ASN A 88 84.49 -80.96 34.73
N TYR A 89 83.27 -80.69 34.25
CA TYR A 89 82.84 -79.41 33.66
C TYR A 89 81.69 -78.77 34.46
N LYS A 90 81.46 -79.25 35.68
CA LYS A 90 80.30 -78.91 36.50
C LYS A 90 80.22 -77.41 36.76
N LEU A 91 81.34 -76.78 37.08
CA LEU A 91 81.43 -75.35 37.37
C LEU A 91 81.16 -74.51 36.12
N GLU A 92 81.67 -74.93 34.96
CA GLU A 92 81.48 -74.27 33.67
C GLU A 92 80.01 -74.36 33.21
N PHE A 93 79.35 -75.51 33.41
CA PHE A 93 77.93 -75.67 33.11
C PHE A 93 77.03 -74.94 34.11
N GLU A 94 77.39 -74.86 35.39
CA GLU A 94 76.71 -74.00 36.38
C GLU A 94 76.82 -72.52 36.01
N ASN A 95 78.01 -72.06 35.61
CA ASN A 95 78.22 -70.70 35.12
C ASN A 95 77.44 -70.43 33.83
N LEU A 96 77.40 -71.38 32.90
CA LEU A 96 76.59 -71.28 31.69
C LEU A 96 75.10 -71.18 32.02
N ASN A 97 74.60 -72.00 32.96
CA ASN A 97 73.21 -71.95 33.42
C ASN A 97 72.86 -70.60 34.03
N LYS A 98 73.77 -70.02 34.84
CA LYS A 98 73.60 -68.68 35.39
C LYS A 98 73.54 -67.63 34.27
N SER A 99 74.47 -67.67 33.32
CA SER A 99 74.49 -66.74 32.18
C SER A 99 73.26 -66.86 31.27
N LEU A 100 72.75 -68.08 31.03
CA LEU A 100 71.49 -68.32 30.32
C LEU A 100 70.28 -67.83 31.14
N THR A 101 70.39 -67.88 32.47
CA THR A 101 69.37 -67.35 33.37
C THR A 101 69.31 -65.84 33.28
N ASP A 102 70.45 -65.18 33.42
CA ASP A 102 70.60 -63.72 33.33
C ASP A 102 70.19 -63.20 31.96
N ALA A 103 70.63 -63.87 30.87
CA ALA A 103 70.25 -63.50 29.51
C ALA A 103 68.74 -63.56 29.27
N PHE A 104 68.06 -64.57 29.82
CA PHE A 104 66.60 -64.66 29.74
C PHE A 104 65.92 -63.57 30.57
N VAL A 105 66.37 -63.31 31.79
CA VAL A 105 65.77 -62.26 32.65
C VAL A 105 65.92 -60.89 32.01
N ILE A 106 67.09 -60.59 31.45
CA ILE A 106 67.37 -59.34 30.74
C ILE A 106 66.48 -59.23 29.50
N LEU A 107 66.36 -60.29 28.69
CA LEU A 107 65.52 -60.27 27.49
C LEU A 107 64.03 -60.16 27.83
N SER A 108 63.56 -60.90 28.84
CA SER A 108 62.16 -60.78 29.28
C SER A 108 61.88 -59.39 29.83
N GLY A 109 62.76 -58.83 30.68
CA GLY A 109 62.58 -57.48 31.24
C GLY A 109 62.57 -56.41 30.16
N ALA A 110 63.52 -56.47 29.21
CA ALA A 110 63.56 -55.55 28.08
C ALA A 110 62.30 -55.62 27.20
N LEU A 111 61.74 -56.82 27.02
CA LEU A 111 60.50 -57.01 26.26
C LEU A 111 59.26 -56.42 26.96
N HIS A 112 59.16 -56.56 28.28
CA HIS A 112 58.04 -55.95 29.03
C HIS A 112 58.11 -54.43 28.96
N VAL A 113 59.30 -53.84 29.18
CA VAL A 113 59.49 -52.38 29.10
C VAL A 113 59.21 -51.85 27.68
N ASP A 114 59.61 -52.58 26.63
CA ASP A 114 59.29 -52.24 25.25
C ASP A 114 57.79 -52.27 24.97
N GLN A 115 57.10 -53.26 25.51
CA GLN A 115 55.65 -53.40 25.38
C GLN A 115 54.90 -52.30 26.14
N ASP A 116 55.28 -52.01 27.38
CA ASP A 116 54.67 -50.95 28.19
C ASP A 116 54.84 -49.58 27.52
N ARG A 117 56.04 -49.27 27.04
CA ARG A 117 56.30 -48.05 26.28
C ARG A 117 55.43 -47.95 25.01
N ARG A 118 55.20 -49.06 24.32
CA ARG A 118 54.33 -49.08 23.13
C ARG A 118 52.86 -48.83 23.48
N LEU A 119 52.41 -49.31 24.64
CA LEU A 119 51.08 -49.03 25.15
C LEU A 119 50.96 -47.55 25.50
N ASP A 120 51.93 -46.97 26.21
CA ASP A 120 51.96 -45.53 26.52
C ASP A 120 51.90 -44.69 25.23
N GLU A 121 52.73 -45.03 24.22
CA GLU A 121 52.73 -44.34 22.92
C GLU A 121 51.38 -44.48 22.16
N GLN A 122 50.63 -45.56 22.39
CA GLN A 122 49.29 -45.74 21.83
C GLN A 122 48.22 -44.96 22.62
N GLU A 123 48.33 -44.92 23.94
CA GLU A 123 47.45 -44.15 24.81
C GLU A 123 47.60 -42.64 24.55
N ASP A 124 48.83 -42.15 24.39
CA ASP A 124 49.12 -40.75 24.04
C ASP A 124 48.49 -40.38 22.69
N LYS A 125 48.64 -41.24 21.67
CA LYS A 125 48.02 -41.01 20.35
C LYS A 125 46.50 -41.04 20.42
N LEU A 126 45.94 -41.95 21.22
CA LEU A 126 44.49 -42.02 21.41
C LEU A 126 43.97 -40.77 22.14
N ALA A 127 44.73 -40.27 23.12
CA ALA A 127 44.40 -39.03 23.82
C ALA A 127 44.46 -37.82 22.88
N GLU A 128 45.48 -37.73 22.03
CA GLU A 128 45.61 -36.68 20.99
C GLU A 128 44.41 -36.72 20.03
N GLN A 129 44.08 -37.89 19.50
CA GLN A 129 42.91 -38.07 18.61
C GLN A 129 41.59 -37.72 19.29
N LYS A 130 41.42 -38.05 20.58
CA LYS A 130 40.22 -37.66 21.33
C LYS A 130 40.12 -36.15 21.51
N ASN A 131 41.24 -35.47 21.75
CA ASN A 131 41.26 -34.01 21.85
C ASN A 131 40.94 -33.37 20.51
N GLU A 132 41.54 -33.83 19.40
CA GLU A 132 41.22 -33.36 18.05
C GLU A 132 39.74 -33.53 17.71
N LEU A 133 39.15 -34.69 18.06
CA LEU A 133 37.72 -34.93 17.84
C LEU A 133 36.85 -33.99 18.69
N ALA A 134 37.20 -33.77 19.95
CA ALA A 134 36.46 -32.87 20.83
C ALA A 134 36.55 -31.41 20.35
N GLU A 135 37.69 -30.97 19.81
CA GLU A 135 37.84 -29.66 19.19
C GLU A 135 36.95 -29.52 17.94
N GLU A 136 36.89 -30.55 17.10
CA GLU A 136 36.05 -30.57 15.90
C GLU A 136 34.56 -30.55 16.25
N GLU A 137 34.13 -31.33 17.25
CA GLU A 137 32.75 -31.32 17.75
C GLU A 137 32.34 -29.93 18.28
N ASN A 138 33.22 -29.26 19.04
CA ASN A 138 32.98 -27.90 19.51
C ASN A 138 32.89 -26.90 18.35
N ARG A 139 33.72 -27.06 17.32
CA ARG A 139 33.68 -26.20 16.13
C ARG A 139 32.37 -26.36 15.37
N LEU A 140 31.92 -27.60 15.18
CA LEU A 140 30.64 -27.90 14.52
C LEU A 140 29.47 -27.34 15.32
N ALA A 141 29.44 -27.54 16.65
CA ALA A 141 28.39 -27.00 17.51
C ALA A 141 28.31 -25.47 17.43
N LYS A 142 29.47 -24.79 17.35
CA LYS A 142 29.51 -23.33 17.15
C LYS A 142 28.92 -22.92 15.80
N GLN A 143 29.27 -23.63 14.72
CA GLN A 143 28.72 -23.36 13.39
C GLN A 143 27.21 -23.61 13.30
N GLU A 144 26.71 -24.64 13.98
CA GLU A 144 25.26 -24.91 14.06
C GLU A 144 24.51 -23.79 14.77
N ASN A 145 25.06 -23.26 15.86
CA ASN A 145 24.48 -22.11 16.56
C ASN A 145 24.49 -20.84 15.71
N GLU A 146 25.61 -20.52 15.05
CA GLU A 146 25.70 -19.37 14.13
C GLU A 146 24.68 -19.49 12.98
N LEU A 147 24.49 -20.70 12.42
CA LEU A 147 23.49 -20.94 11.38
C LEU A 147 22.06 -20.80 11.90
N ALA A 148 21.79 -21.21 13.15
CA ALA A 148 20.49 -21.04 13.77
C ALA A 148 20.16 -19.55 14.02
N GLU A 149 21.14 -18.77 14.48
CA GLU A 149 21.02 -17.31 14.63
C GLU A 149 20.71 -16.63 13.29
N GLN A 150 21.47 -16.95 12.24
CA GLN A 150 21.23 -16.40 10.89
C GLN A 150 19.84 -16.74 10.35
N LYS A 151 19.33 -17.96 10.61
CA LYS A 151 17.97 -18.35 10.21
C LYS A 151 16.90 -17.55 10.94
N ASN A 152 17.11 -17.26 12.23
CA ASN A 152 16.19 -16.45 13.01
C ASN A 152 16.18 -15.00 12.51
N GLU A 153 17.36 -14.41 12.28
CA GLU A 153 17.48 -13.04 11.73
C GLU A 153 16.79 -12.93 10.36
N LEU A 154 16.98 -13.92 9.47
CA LEU A 154 16.30 -13.96 8.17
C LEU A 154 14.78 -14.08 8.31
N ALA A 155 14.28 -14.81 9.30
CA ALA A 155 12.85 -14.93 9.56
C ALA A 155 12.27 -13.61 10.09
N GLU A 156 12.98 -12.90 10.96
CA GLU A 156 12.60 -11.58 11.45
C GLU A 156 12.56 -10.56 10.30
N GLN A 157 13.57 -10.52 9.45
CA GLN A 157 13.61 -9.65 8.27
C GLN A 157 12.44 -9.91 7.31
N LYS A 158 12.08 -11.18 7.08
CA LYS A 158 10.91 -11.53 6.26
C LYS A 158 9.60 -11.05 6.87
N ASN A 159 9.44 -11.17 8.19
CA ASN A 159 8.24 -10.69 8.87
C ASN A 159 8.13 -9.17 8.80
N GLU A 160 9.26 -8.46 8.94
CA GLU A 160 9.28 -6.99 8.84
C GLU A 160 8.94 -6.52 7.42
N LEU A 161 9.50 -7.18 6.40
CA LEU A 161 9.15 -6.89 5.00
C LEU A 161 7.65 -7.11 4.74
N ALA A 162 7.08 -8.21 5.24
CA ALA A 162 5.65 -8.48 5.08
C ALA A 162 4.76 -7.43 5.78
N LYS A 163 5.19 -6.87 6.91
CA LYS A 163 4.48 -5.74 7.55
C LYS A 163 4.54 -4.49 6.68
N GLN A 164 5.72 -4.15 6.16
CA GLN A 164 5.89 -2.99 5.27
C GLN A 164 5.06 -3.12 3.99
N GLU A 165 4.97 -4.31 3.41
CA GLU A 165 4.10 -4.57 2.25
C GLU A 165 2.63 -4.36 2.58
N ASN A 166 2.16 -4.79 3.76
CA ASN A 166 0.79 -4.56 4.19
C ASN A 166 0.50 -3.07 4.46
N GLU A 167 1.41 -2.36 5.14
CA GLU A 167 1.28 -0.92 5.39
C GLU A 167 1.22 -0.13 4.07
N LEU A 168 2.04 -0.50 3.09
CA LEU A 168 2.01 0.13 1.77
C LEU A 168 0.68 -0.14 1.05
N ALA A 169 0.16 -1.36 1.11
CA ALA A 169 -1.14 -1.70 0.52
C ALA A 169 -2.31 -0.95 1.18
N GLU A 170 -2.27 -0.75 2.50
CA GLU A 170 -3.24 0.09 3.22
C GLU A 170 -3.18 1.55 2.76
N GLN A 171 -1.98 2.12 2.64
CA GLN A 171 -1.79 3.48 2.13
C GLN A 171 -2.27 3.65 0.67
N GLU A 172 -2.04 2.66 -0.19
CA GLU A 172 -2.54 2.69 -1.57
C GLU A 172 -4.07 2.67 -1.62
N ASN A 173 -4.72 1.89 -0.76
CA ASN A 173 -6.18 1.86 -0.64
C ASN A 173 -6.73 3.19 -0.13
N GLU A 174 -6.14 3.76 0.93
CA GLU A 174 -6.56 5.07 1.45
C GLU A 174 -6.41 6.17 0.38
N LEU A 175 -5.32 6.16 -0.38
CA LEU A 175 -5.12 7.11 -1.47
C LEU A 175 -6.15 6.93 -2.60
N ALA A 176 -6.56 5.69 -2.90
CA ALA A 176 -7.60 5.41 -3.88
C ALA A 176 -8.98 5.92 -3.41
N GLU A 177 -9.31 5.73 -2.12
CA GLU A 177 -10.53 6.27 -1.51
C GLU A 177 -10.56 7.80 -1.56
N GLN A 178 -9.48 8.47 -1.16
CA GLN A 178 -9.36 9.93 -1.23
C GLN A 178 -9.51 10.47 -2.66
N LYS A 179 -8.96 9.75 -3.67
CA LYS A 179 -9.14 10.12 -5.08
C LYS A 179 -10.59 10.02 -5.53
N ASN A 180 -11.30 8.98 -5.08
CA ASN A 180 -12.73 8.80 -5.40
C ASN A 180 -13.57 9.89 -4.74
N GLU A 181 -13.33 10.19 -3.46
CA GLU A 181 -14.04 11.26 -2.74
C GLU A 181 -13.81 12.63 -3.43
N LEU A 182 -12.57 12.93 -3.82
CA LEU A 182 -12.27 14.16 -4.55
C LEU A 182 -12.98 14.22 -5.91
N ALA A 183 -13.11 13.09 -6.61
CA ALA A 183 -13.84 13.03 -7.88
C ALA A 183 -15.35 13.27 -7.68
N GLU A 184 -15.94 12.70 -6.62
CA GLU A 184 -17.34 12.95 -6.24
C GLU A 184 -17.59 14.41 -5.89
N GLN A 185 -16.72 15.01 -5.07
CA GLN A 185 -16.80 16.44 -4.72
C GLN A 185 -16.72 17.34 -5.96
N LYS A 186 -15.84 17.02 -6.92
CA LYS A 186 -15.75 17.76 -8.20
C LYS A 186 -17.04 17.64 -9.03
N ASN A 187 -17.64 16.46 -9.10
CA ASN A 187 -18.89 16.25 -9.81
C ASN A 187 -20.04 17.01 -9.16
N GLU A 188 -20.09 17.04 -7.83
CA GLU A 188 -21.12 17.77 -7.08
C GLU A 188 -20.98 19.29 -7.28
N LEU A 189 -19.75 19.81 -7.23
CA LEU A 189 -19.49 21.22 -7.53
C LEU A 189 -19.92 21.58 -8.95
N ALA A 190 -19.62 20.74 -9.94
CA ALA A 190 -20.04 20.98 -11.33
C ALA A 190 -21.57 20.99 -11.49
N LYS A 191 -22.31 20.16 -10.74
CA LYS A 191 -23.78 20.22 -10.72
C LYS A 191 -24.28 21.54 -10.13
N GLN A 192 -23.73 21.96 -8.99
CA GLN A 192 -24.10 23.23 -8.36
C GLN A 192 -23.81 24.44 -9.26
N GLU A 193 -22.69 24.42 -10.00
CA GLU A 193 -22.38 25.46 -10.99
C GLU A 193 -23.41 25.51 -12.13
N ASN A 194 -23.87 24.35 -12.62
CA ASN A 194 -24.91 24.26 -13.64
C ASN A 194 -26.26 24.76 -13.12
N GLU A 195 -26.69 24.32 -11.92
CA GLU A 195 -27.93 24.80 -11.29
C GLU A 195 -27.91 26.32 -11.08
N LEU A 196 -26.78 26.88 -10.64
CA LEU A 196 -26.63 28.32 -10.48
C LEU A 196 -26.69 29.05 -11.83
N ALA A 197 -26.15 28.47 -12.90
CA ALA A 197 -26.25 29.04 -14.25
C ALA A 197 -27.71 29.03 -14.76
N GLU A 198 -28.45 27.95 -14.52
CA GLU A 198 -29.88 27.85 -14.86
C GLU A 198 -30.71 28.90 -14.10
N GLN A 199 -30.51 29.04 -12.78
CA GLN A 199 -31.18 30.07 -11.98
C GLN A 199 -30.88 31.49 -12.45
N LYS A 200 -29.64 31.77 -12.87
CA LYS A 200 -29.27 33.07 -13.45
C LYS A 200 -30.00 33.36 -14.76
N ASN A 201 -30.15 32.34 -15.60
CA ASN A 201 -30.89 32.47 -16.86
C ASN A 201 -32.38 32.72 -16.60
N GLU A 202 -33.00 31.95 -15.70
CA GLU A 202 -34.41 32.14 -15.33
C GLU A 202 -34.66 33.54 -14.75
N LEU A 203 -33.77 34.02 -13.87
CA LEU A 203 -33.87 35.38 -13.34
C LEU A 203 -33.74 36.46 -14.43
N ALA A 204 -32.89 36.23 -15.44
CA ALA A 204 -32.76 37.15 -16.57
C ALA A 204 -34.03 37.16 -17.45
N GLU A 205 -34.65 36.01 -17.68
CA GLU A 205 -35.93 35.90 -18.39
C GLU A 205 -37.05 36.62 -17.64
N GLN A 206 -37.18 36.40 -16.33
CA GLN A 206 -38.16 37.09 -15.48
C GLN A 206 -37.98 38.61 -15.51
N LYS A 207 -36.74 39.11 -15.48
CA LYS A 207 -36.45 40.55 -15.61
C LYS A 207 -36.88 41.11 -16.97
N ASN A 208 -36.64 40.37 -18.05
CA ASN A 208 -37.07 40.79 -19.38
C ASN A 208 -38.59 40.83 -19.50
N GLU A 209 -39.28 39.86 -18.92
CA GLU A 209 -40.74 39.81 -18.94
C GLU A 209 -41.36 40.95 -18.12
N LEU A 210 -40.80 41.23 -16.94
CA LEU A 210 -41.21 42.39 -16.13
C LEU A 210 -41.02 43.70 -16.91
N ALA A 211 -39.88 43.87 -17.59
CA ALA A 211 -39.62 45.07 -18.39
C ALA A 211 -40.62 45.23 -19.56
N LYS A 212 -41.07 44.14 -20.19
CA LYS A 212 -42.13 44.20 -21.20
C LYS A 212 -43.47 44.63 -20.59
N GLN A 213 -43.86 44.05 -19.46
CA GLN A 213 -45.09 44.43 -18.76
C GLN A 213 -45.08 45.90 -18.33
N GLU A 214 -43.94 46.42 -17.87
CA GLU A 214 -43.78 47.84 -17.55
C GLU A 214 -43.98 48.74 -18.78
N ASN A 215 -43.42 48.34 -19.94
CA ASN A 215 -43.62 49.06 -21.20
C ASN A 215 -45.09 49.02 -21.65
N GLU A 216 -45.74 47.85 -21.64
CA GLU A 216 -47.16 47.72 -21.99
C GLU A 216 -48.05 48.59 -21.08
N LEU A 217 -47.77 48.61 -19.77
CA LEU A 217 -48.49 49.46 -18.83
C LEU A 217 -48.27 50.95 -19.11
N ALA A 218 -47.07 51.35 -19.51
CA ALA A 218 -46.77 52.73 -19.90
C ALA A 218 -47.52 53.13 -21.18
N GLU A 219 -47.60 52.24 -22.18
CA GLU A 219 -48.39 52.45 -23.39
C GLU A 219 -49.89 52.59 -23.08
N GLN A 220 -50.44 51.72 -22.24
CA GLN A 220 -51.85 51.81 -21.82
C GLN A 220 -52.14 53.12 -21.08
N LYS A 221 -51.25 53.59 -20.20
CA LYS A 221 -51.38 54.89 -19.53
C LYS A 221 -51.39 56.05 -20.52
N ASN A 222 -50.51 56.01 -21.52
CA ASN A 222 -50.47 57.05 -22.56
C ASN A 222 -51.76 57.05 -23.40
N GLU A 223 -52.28 55.88 -23.74
CA GLU A 223 -53.53 55.77 -24.51
C GLU A 223 -54.73 56.27 -23.70
N LEU A 224 -54.81 55.92 -22.41
CA LEU A 224 -55.85 56.45 -21.52
C LEU A 224 -55.77 57.98 -21.42
N ALA A 225 -54.57 58.55 -21.28
CA ALA A 225 -54.38 59.99 -21.24
C ALA A 225 -54.84 60.70 -22.54
N LYS A 226 -54.64 60.08 -23.71
CA LYS A 226 -55.17 60.60 -24.98
C LYS A 226 -56.70 60.58 -24.99
N GLN A 227 -57.31 59.47 -24.59
CA GLN A 227 -58.78 59.34 -24.50
C GLN A 227 -59.38 60.37 -23.54
N GLU A 228 -58.72 60.63 -22.40
CA GLU A 228 -59.13 61.68 -21.47
C GLU A 228 -59.09 63.08 -22.09
N ASN A 229 -58.04 63.37 -22.88
CA ASN A 229 -57.93 64.64 -23.61
C ASN A 229 -59.01 64.78 -24.70
N GLU A 230 -59.23 63.74 -25.52
CA GLU A 230 -60.29 63.74 -26.53
C GLU A 230 -61.68 63.94 -25.90
N LEU A 231 -61.96 63.29 -24.76
CA LEU A 231 -63.20 63.47 -24.03
C LEU A 231 -63.35 64.90 -23.48
N ALA A 232 -62.24 65.52 -23.05
CA ALA A 232 -62.24 66.92 -22.61
C ALA A 232 -62.53 67.88 -23.77
N GLU A 233 -61.95 67.66 -24.94
CA GLU A 233 -62.24 68.42 -26.16
C GLU A 233 -63.71 68.31 -26.58
N GLN A 234 -64.26 67.10 -26.62
CA GLN A 234 -65.69 66.88 -26.92
C GLN A 234 -66.62 67.58 -25.92
N LYS A 235 -66.26 67.60 -24.62
CA LYS A 235 -67.02 68.33 -23.60
C LYS A 235 -66.99 69.84 -23.85
N ASN A 236 -65.86 70.40 -24.28
CA ASN A 236 -65.74 71.81 -24.61
C ASN A 236 -66.57 72.14 -25.86
N GLU A 237 -66.49 71.35 -26.93
CA GLU A 237 -67.29 71.54 -28.14
C GLU A 237 -68.80 71.48 -27.84
N LEU A 238 -69.24 70.52 -27.01
CA LEU A 238 -70.63 70.44 -26.58
C LEU A 238 -71.07 71.67 -25.75
N ALA A 239 -70.17 72.25 -24.96
CA ALA A 239 -70.45 73.46 -24.20
C ALA A 239 -70.58 74.68 -25.12
N GLU A 240 -69.73 74.79 -26.15
CA GLU A 240 -69.83 75.83 -27.19
C GLU A 240 -71.14 75.73 -27.96
N GLN A 241 -71.52 74.54 -28.43
CA GLN A 241 -72.79 74.31 -29.11
C GLN A 241 -74.00 74.67 -28.23
N LYS A 242 -73.94 74.40 -26.92
CA LYS A 242 -74.99 74.81 -25.98
C LYS A 242 -75.09 76.33 -25.84
N ASN A 243 -73.96 77.03 -25.84
CA ASN A 243 -73.94 78.49 -25.79
C ASN A 243 -74.51 79.08 -27.08
N GLU A 244 -74.11 78.58 -28.25
CA GLU A 244 -74.64 79.00 -29.55
C GLU A 244 -76.16 78.78 -29.63
N LEU A 245 -76.66 77.61 -29.17
CA LEU A 245 -78.09 77.33 -29.11
C LEU A 245 -78.83 78.30 -28.16
N ALA A 246 -78.20 78.71 -27.06
CA ALA A 246 -78.78 79.68 -26.14
C ALA A 246 -78.84 81.10 -26.76
N GLU A 247 -77.81 81.50 -27.50
CA GLU A 247 -77.79 82.75 -28.26
C GLU A 247 -78.89 82.78 -29.33
N GLN A 248 -79.02 81.72 -30.14
CA GLN A 248 -80.08 81.58 -31.14
C GLN A 248 -81.48 81.66 -30.51
N LYS A 249 -81.68 81.06 -29.33
CA LYS A 249 -82.94 81.18 -28.58
C LYS A 249 -83.23 82.62 -28.15
N ASN A 250 -82.22 83.36 -27.70
CA ASN A 250 -82.38 84.76 -27.33
C ASN A 250 -82.71 85.62 -28.55
N GLU A 251 -82.02 85.42 -29.68
CA GLU A 251 -82.32 86.12 -30.94
C GLU A 251 -83.75 85.85 -31.43
N LEU A 252 -84.20 84.58 -31.35
CA LEU A 252 -85.57 84.22 -31.69
C LEU A 252 -86.58 84.93 -30.79
N ALA A 253 -86.35 84.95 -29.46
CA ALA A 253 -87.21 85.66 -28.51
C ALA A 253 -87.26 87.17 -28.79
N GLU A 254 -86.15 87.79 -29.17
CA GLU A 254 -86.14 89.20 -29.61
C GLU A 254 -86.94 89.42 -30.89
N GLN A 255 -86.83 88.52 -31.88
CA GLN A 255 -87.63 88.58 -33.10
C GLN A 255 -89.12 88.43 -32.80
N GLU A 256 -89.51 87.52 -31.91
CA GLU A 256 -90.90 87.37 -31.45
C GLU A 256 -91.42 88.64 -30.79
N ASN A 257 -90.62 89.27 -29.92
CA ASN A 257 -90.96 90.56 -29.29
C ASN A 257 -91.13 91.68 -30.34
N ARG A 258 -90.20 91.81 -31.30
CA ARG A 258 -90.31 92.77 -32.41
C ARG A 258 -91.57 92.54 -33.24
N LEU A 259 -91.91 91.28 -33.53
CA LEU A 259 -93.12 90.92 -34.26
C LEU A 259 -94.38 91.30 -33.46
N ALA A 260 -94.38 91.08 -32.14
CA ALA A 260 -95.48 91.48 -31.26
C ALA A 260 -95.66 93.00 -31.20
N GLU A 261 -94.56 93.76 -31.15
CA GLU A 261 -94.60 95.24 -31.25
C GLU A 261 -95.16 95.69 -32.59
N GLN A 262 -94.71 95.11 -33.72
CA GLN A 262 -95.25 95.41 -35.05
C GLN A 262 -96.74 95.11 -35.15
N LYS A 263 -97.21 93.99 -34.59
CA LYS A 263 -98.66 93.67 -34.52
C LYS A 263 -99.43 94.70 -33.71
N ASN A 264 -98.89 95.16 -32.59
CA ASN A 264 -99.51 96.22 -31.79
C ASN A 264 -99.58 97.55 -32.54
N GLU A 265 -98.52 97.94 -33.25
CA GLU A 265 -98.52 99.14 -34.09
C GLU A 265 -99.50 99.02 -35.26
N LEU A 266 -99.58 97.85 -35.91
CA LEU A 266 -100.58 97.58 -36.94
C LEU A 266 -102.00 97.74 -36.40
N SER A 267 -102.30 97.17 -35.23
CA SER A 267 -103.61 97.31 -34.58
C SER A 267 -103.94 98.76 -34.21
N LYS A 268 -102.96 99.57 -33.76
CA LYS A 268 -103.17 101.01 -33.56
C LYS A 268 -103.48 101.74 -34.87
N LEU A 269 -102.81 101.37 -35.96
CA LEU A 269 -103.06 101.89 -37.31
C LEU A 269 -104.46 101.52 -37.79
N GLU A 270 -104.88 100.27 -37.62
CA GLU A 270 -106.23 99.79 -37.93
C GLU A 270 -107.28 100.58 -37.13
N ASN A 271 -107.07 100.78 -35.82
CA ASN A 271 -107.97 101.60 -35.00
C ASN A 271 -108.03 103.06 -35.49
N ARG A 272 -106.90 103.66 -35.88
CA ARG A 272 -106.87 105.01 -36.45
C ARG A 272 -107.58 105.09 -37.80
N LEU A 273 -107.44 104.06 -38.63
CA LEU A 273 -108.16 103.95 -39.91
C LEU A 273 -109.67 103.86 -39.66
N ALA A 274 -110.11 103.02 -38.73
CA ALA A 274 -111.51 102.94 -38.32
C ALA A 274 -112.04 104.30 -37.81
N GLU A 275 -111.28 105.01 -36.96
CA GLU A 275 -111.66 106.38 -36.55
C GLU A 275 -111.74 107.37 -37.73
N GLN A 276 -110.88 107.23 -38.73
CA GLN A 276 -110.95 108.07 -39.94
C GLN A 276 -112.14 107.71 -40.83
N GLU A 277 -112.46 106.42 -40.96
CA GLU A 277 -113.66 105.95 -41.65
C GLU A 277 -114.92 106.45 -40.96
N ASP A 278 -114.98 106.41 -39.63
CA ASP A 278 -116.08 106.98 -38.85
C ASP A 278 -116.22 108.49 -39.08
N LYS A 279 -115.10 109.23 -39.09
CA LYS A 279 -115.09 110.68 -39.40
C LYS A 279 -115.52 110.96 -40.84
N LEU A 280 -115.11 110.15 -41.80
CA LEU A 280 -115.53 110.26 -43.19
C LEU A 280 -117.02 109.97 -43.34
N ALA A 281 -117.54 108.95 -42.65
CA ALA A 281 -118.97 108.65 -42.61
C ALA A 281 -119.77 109.81 -42.00
N GLU A 282 -119.25 110.44 -40.94
CA GLU A 282 -119.85 111.65 -40.36
C GLU A 282 -119.82 112.85 -41.34
N GLN A 283 -118.71 113.04 -42.07
CA GLN A 283 -118.64 114.05 -43.13
C GLN A 283 -119.59 113.75 -44.29
N ASP A 284 -119.77 112.48 -44.66
CA ASP A 284 -120.68 112.07 -45.72
C ASP A 284 -122.15 112.26 -45.29
N ASP A 285 -122.49 111.99 -44.03
CA ASP A 285 -123.81 112.34 -43.45
C ASP A 285 -124.05 113.87 -43.45
N ILE A 286 -123.03 114.65 -43.11
CA ILE A 286 -123.08 116.13 -43.21
C ILE A 286 -123.29 116.56 -44.67
N LEU A 287 -122.55 115.98 -45.62
CA LEU A 287 -122.70 116.28 -47.05
C LEU A 287 -124.08 115.88 -47.58
N GLN A 288 -124.64 114.74 -47.16
CA GLN A 288 -126.00 114.34 -47.50
C GLN A 288 -127.04 115.30 -46.91
N ARG A 289 -126.84 115.79 -45.68
CA ARG A 289 -127.69 116.84 -45.08
C ARG A 289 -127.59 118.16 -45.85
N VAL A 290 -126.39 118.60 -46.24
CA VAL A 290 -126.17 119.83 -47.02
C VAL A 290 -126.74 119.69 -48.43
N GLY A 291 -126.53 118.55 -49.09
CA GLY A 291 -127.10 118.22 -50.40
C GLY A 291 -128.63 118.20 -50.35
N SER A 292 -129.21 117.65 -49.28
CA SER A 292 -130.67 117.67 -49.05
C SER A 292 -131.19 119.09 -48.84
N LYS A 293 -130.42 119.96 -48.17
CA LYS A 293 -130.74 121.39 -47.99
C LYS A 293 -130.72 122.16 -49.31
N LEU A 294 -129.68 121.97 -50.12
CA LEU A 294 -129.54 122.61 -51.43
C LEU A 294 -130.63 122.14 -52.41
N ALA A 295 -131.01 120.86 -52.37
CA ALA A 295 -132.11 120.32 -53.18
C ALA A 295 -133.48 120.90 -52.80
N TYR A 296 -133.67 121.31 -51.54
CA TYR A 296 -134.88 122.01 -51.09
C TYR A 296 -134.92 123.46 -51.57
N GLU A 297 -133.77 124.16 -51.58
CA GLU A 297 -133.70 125.56 -52.02
C GLU A 297 -133.86 125.71 -53.55
N SER A 298 -133.40 124.74 -54.36
CA SER A 298 -133.62 124.75 -55.81
C SER A 298 -135.08 124.53 -56.26
N ARG A 299 -135.99 124.13 -55.35
CA ARG A 299 -137.43 123.95 -55.67
C ARG A 299 -138.31 125.15 -55.29
N GLY A 300 -137.75 126.19 -54.67
CA GLY A 300 -138.54 127.30 -54.11
C GLY A 300 -138.78 128.50 -55.03
N TYR A 301 -137.95 128.77 -56.03
CA TYR A 301 -138.01 130.03 -56.81
C TYR A 301 -138.37 129.85 -58.29
N ASP A 302 -139.07 128.76 -58.60
CA ASP A 302 -139.61 128.43 -59.93
C ASP A 302 -141.05 128.97 -60.13
N CYS A 303 -141.46 130.06 -59.43
CA CYS A 303 -142.89 130.42 -59.37
C CYS A 303 -143.32 131.89 -59.51
N ILE A 304 -142.49 132.86 -59.90
CA ILE A 304 -143.04 134.17 -60.33
C ILE A 304 -142.34 134.64 -61.60
N LEU A 305 -142.80 134.06 -62.71
CA LEU A 305 -142.77 134.57 -64.07
C LEU A 305 -144.24 134.90 -64.43
N LEU A 306 -144.54 136.18 -64.68
CA LEU A 306 -145.51 136.72 -65.65
C LEU A 306 -145.64 138.24 -65.48
#